data_AF-A0A1Q7UTA4-F1
#
_entry.id   AF-A0A1Q7UTA4-F1
#
_cell.length_a   1.000
_cell.length_b   1.000
_cell.length_c   1.000
_cell.angle_alpha   90.00
_cell.angle_beta   90.00
_cell.angle_gamma   90.00
#
_symmetry.space_group_name_H-M   'P 1'
#
loop_
_entity.id
_entity.type
_entity.pdbx_description
1 polymer ?
#
loop_
_entity_poly.entity_id
_entity_poly.type
_entity_poly.pdbx_seq_one_letter_code
_entity_poly.pdbx_strand_id
1 'polypeptide(L)'
;MIIGKPAPFVRAFVEAVDEAIRAHQPSHGMSAIQRTWLAFCVTAVLVTNSICWARFERASLGTYSLAALSWMFRYSKIPWDDLLVASVRVILRHYGITSGSLVIDDTDNQRSKSAQTLAHLYKLRDKESGGYIWGQSLVFLVLVTPKISIPVGFTFYQPAPELSAWYRQEKTLKKQGVPTQQRPPKPPPHPLYPTKQQLALRLLERFKGQHPGLRVHCIAADALYGTTPFVDGASALFGGVQVISQARSNQNVRLHQRDQHLADYFATHPGTPQTIRIRGGDERVVMVRSARLYVCSHKTKRFIVAIKYEEEETYRYLMASDLTWRTLDIVQGHSLRWLVEVFVQDWKGH
;
A
#
# COMPACT_ATOMS: atom_id res chain seq x y z
N MET A 1 -30.20 -14.89 -2.09
CA MET A 1 -29.39 -16.13 -2.11
C MET A 1 -29.20 -16.59 -0.67
N ILE A 2 -29.54 -17.85 -0.37
CA ILE A 2 -29.49 -18.43 0.98
C ILE A 2 -28.26 -19.35 1.09
N ILE A 3 -27.54 -19.27 2.21
CA ILE A 3 -26.33 -20.04 2.50
C ILE A 3 -26.70 -21.23 3.37
N GLY A 4 -26.94 -22.40 2.76
CA GLY A 4 -27.13 -23.64 3.50
C GLY A 4 -25.81 -24.32 3.89
N LYS A 5 -24.78 -24.22 3.03
CA LYS A 5 -23.43 -24.73 3.26
C LYS A 5 -22.41 -23.83 2.58
N PRO A 6 -21.15 -23.77 3.04
CA PRO A 6 -20.08 -23.03 2.35
C PRO A 6 -19.92 -23.47 0.89
N ALA A 7 -19.56 -22.56 -0.01
CA ALA A 7 -19.35 -22.93 -1.41
C ALA A 7 -18.22 -23.98 -1.55
N PRO A 8 -18.34 -25.01 -2.43
CA PRO A 8 -17.34 -26.07 -2.52
C PRO A 8 -15.92 -25.56 -2.80
N PHE A 9 -15.76 -24.60 -3.70
CA PHE A 9 -14.45 -24.02 -4.02
C PHE A 9 -13.86 -23.22 -2.84
N VAL A 10 -14.71 -22.59 -2.01
CA VAL A 10 -14.27 -21.89 -0.79
C VAL A 10 -13.76 -22.89 0.24
N ARG A 11 -14.42 -24.04 0.39
CA ARG A 11 -13.94 -25.11 1.30
C ARG A 11 -12.60 -25.66 0.85
N ALA A 12 -12.48 -26.03 -0.42
CA ALA A 12 -11.23 -26.50 -0.99
C ALA A 12 -10.10 -25.45 -0.81
N PHE A 13 -10.41 -24.17 -0.98
CA PHE A 13 -9.44 -23.09 -0.75
C PHE A 13 -9.01 -23.02 0.73
N VAL A 14 -9.95 -23.02 1.68
CA VAL A 14 -9.64 -22.96 3.11
C VAL A 14 -8.86 -24.20 3.58
N GLU A 15 -9.15 -25.37 3.02
CA GLU A 15 -8.38 -26.59 3.27
C GLU A 15 -6.94 -26.46 2.75
N ALA A 16 -6.74 -26.01 1.52
CA ALA A 16 -5.41 -25.75 0.96
C ALA A 16 -4.63 -24.70 1.76
N VAL A 17 -5.31 -23.68 2.30
CA VAL A 17 -4.70 -22.69 3.20
C VAL A 17 -4.25 -23.34 4.50
N ASP A 18 -5.08 -24.17 5.12
CA ASP A 18 -4.71 -24.89 6.35
C ASP A 18 -3.50 -25.82 6.12
N GLU A 19 -3.48 -26.55 5.02
CA GLU A 19 -2.34 -27.37 4.60
C GLU A 19 -1.07 -26.52 4.44
N ALA A 20 -1.19 -25.35 3.79
CA ALA A 20 -0.07 -24.44 3.60
C ALA A 20 0.46 -23.86 4.93
N ILE A 21 -0.41 -23.62 5.91
CA ILE A 21 -0.01 -23.23 7.28
C ILE A 21 0.77 -24.38 7.93
N ARG A 22 0.19 -25.59 7.94
CA ARG A 22 0.80 -26.77 8.57
C ARG A 22 2.15 -27.14 7.97
N ALA A 23 2.33 -26.94 6.67
CA ALA A 23 3.60 -27.20 5.99
C ALA A 23 4.75 -26.32 6.51
N HIS A 24 4.46 -25.13 7.04
CA HIS A 24 5.48 -24.22 7.59
C HIS A 24 5.52 -24.26 9.12
N GLN A 25 4.37 -24.40 9.75
CA GLN A 25 4.21 -24.44 11.21
C GLN A 25 3.17 -25.51 11.57
N PRO A 26 3.59 -26.78 11.77
CA PRO A 26 2.66 -27.91 11.97
C PRO A 26 1.66 -27.73 13.11
N SER A 27 2.05 -27.02 14.18
CA SER A 27 1.23 -26.76 15.37
C SER A 27 0.23 -25.61 15.21
N HIS A 28 0.30 -24.83 14.12
CA HIS A 28 -0.53 -23.62 13.92
C HIS A 28 -1.77 -23.85 13.03
N GLY A 29 -2.02 -25.08 12.59
CA GLY A 29 -3.18 -25.36 11.76
C GLY A 29 -4.52 -25.13 12.49
N MET A 30 -5.53 -24.79 11.72
CA MET A 30 -6.91 -24.57 12.16
C MET A 30 -7.62 -25.88 12.51
N SER A 31 -8.53 -25.84 13.48
CA SER A 31 -9.45 -26.95 13.76
C SER A 31 -10.52 -27.11 12.67
N ALA A 32 -11.21 -28.24 12.64
CA ALA A 32 -12.32 -28.46 11.70
C ALA A 32 -13.43 -27.40 11.85
N ILE A 33 -13.71 -26.96 13.09
CA ILE A 33 -14.69 -25.92 13.40
C ILE A 33 -14.22 -24.57 12.85
N GLN A 34 -12.94 -24.22 13.05
CA GLN A 34 -12.36 -22.98 12.53
C GLN A 34 -12.38 -22.94 11.00
N ARG A 35 -11.99 -24.04 10.32
CA ARG A 35 -12.06 -24.15 8.86
C ARG A 35 -13.48 -24.00 8.33
N THR A 36 -14.44 -24.68 8.96
CA THR A 36 -15.86 -24.61 8.56
C THR A 36 -16.41 -23.20 8.74
N TRP A 37 -16.10 -22.56 9.87
CA TRP A 37 -16.49 -21.19 10.16
C TRP A 37 -15.88 -20.19 9.18
N LEU A 38 -14.57 -20.31 8.88
CA LEU A 38 -13.90 -19.42 7.93
C LEU A 38 -14.47 -19.60 6.51
N ALA A 39 -14.70 -20.84 6.09
CA ALA A 39 -15.31 -21.14 4.78
C ALA A 39 -16.73 -20.56 4.69
N PHE A 40 -17.50 -20.63 5.78
CA PHE A 40 -18.80 -19.96 5.85
C PHE A 40 -18.67 -18.44 5.71
N CYS A 41 -17.79 -17.80 6.48
CA CYS A 41 -17.58 -16.35 6.43
C CYS A 41 -17.16 -15.89 5.03
N VAL A 42 -16.21 -16.56 4.38
CA VAL A 42 -15.78 -16.22 3.02
C VAL A 42 -16.93 -16.41 2.02
N THR A 43 -17.69 -17.50 2.13
CA THR A 43 -18.89 -17.70 1.30
C THR A 43 -19.91 -16.57 1.52
N ALA A 44 -20.13 -16.15 2.76
CA ALA A 44 -21.07 -15.10 3.10
C ALA A 44 -20.63 -13.71 2.61
N VAL A 45 -19.32 -13.41 2.61
CA VAL A 45 -18.78 -12.21 1.96
C VAL A 45 -19.15 -12.19 0.48
N LEU A 46 -18.91 -13.30 -0.24
CA LEU A 46 -19.23 -13.40 -1.67
C LEU A 46 -20.73 -13.29 -1.96
N VAL A 47 -21.57 -13.91 -1.11
CA VAL A 47 -23.03 -13.93 -1.28
C VAL A 47 -23.66 -12.58 -0.99
N THR A 48 -23.16 -11.88 0.03
CA THR A 48 -23.78 -10.65 0.53
C THR A 48 -23.09 -9.38 0.02
N ASN A 49 -21.90 -9.53 -0.56
CA ASN A 49 -21.00 -8.44 -0.93
C ASN A 49 -20.79 -7.44 0.22
N SER A 50 -20.49 -7.97 1.42
CA SER A 50 -20.29 -7.17 2.62
C SER A 50 -19.56 -7.94 3.73
N ILE A 51 -19.01 -7.22 4.71
CA ILE A 51 -18.52 -7.79 5.96
C ILE A 51 -19.44 -7.37 7.12
N CYS A 52 -20.54 -8.10 7.31
CA CYS A 52 -21.54 -7.79 8.35
C CYS A 52 -22.18 -9.07 8.93
N TRP A 53 -21.91 -9.34 10.21
CA TRP A 53 -22.41 -10.55 10.89
C TRP A 53 -23.94 -10.69 10.87
N ALA A 54 -24.69 -9.57 10.99
CA ALA A 54 -26.16 -9.58 10.90
C ALA A 54 -26.65 -9.93 9.49
N ARG A 55 -25.92 -9.54 8.44
CA ARG A 55 -26.23 -9.94 7.06
C ARG A 55 -25.92 -11.41 6.84
N PHE A 56 -24.86 -11.93 7.47
CA PHE A 56 -24.46 -13.34 7.34
C PHE A 56 -25.46 -14.26 8.02
N GLU A 57 -25.91 -13.91 9.23
CA GLU A 57 -26.97 -14.62 9.95
C GLU A 57 -28.24 -14.69 9.09
N ARG A 58 -28.73 -13.55 8.59
CA ARG A 58 -29.90 -13.49 7.68
C ARG A 58 -29.70 -14.31 6.41
N ALA A 59 -28.54 -14.19 5.77
CA ALA A 59 -28.23 -14.95 4.56
C ALA A 59 -28.18 -16.46 4.81
N SER A 60 -27.90 -16.89 6.04
CA SER A 60 -27.88 -18.31 6.44
C SER A 60 -29.15 -18.78 7.14
N LEU A 61 -30.22 -17.98 7.14
CA LEU A 61 -31.48 -18.26 7.87
C LEU A 61 -31.25 -18.62 9.34
N GLY A 62 -30.27 -18.00 9.98
CA GLY A 62 -29.94 -18.24 11.39
C GLY A 62 -29.11 -19.50 11.67
N THR A 63 -28.59 -20.19 10.63
CA THR A 63 -27.68 -21.35 10.81
C THR A 63 -26.48 -20.98 11.71
N TYR A 64 -25.95 -19.77 11.54
CA TYR A 64 -25.03 -19.16 12.48
C TYR A 64 -25.60 -17.86 13.01
N SER A 65 -25.73 -17.75 14.32
CA SER A 65 -26.17 -16.51 14.95
C SER A 65 -25.10 -15.43 14.87
N LEU A 66 -25.50 -14.16 14.88
CA LEU A 66 -24.57 -13.04 14.95
C LEU A 66 -23.60 -13.17 16.14
N ALA A 67 -24.14 -13.62 17.28
CA ALA A 67 -23.35 -13.83 18.50
C ALA A 67 -22.27 -14.89 18.30
N ALA A 68 -22.60 -16.03 17.66
CA ALA A 68 -21.64 -17.09 17.38
C ALA A 68 -20.56 -16.64 16.38
N LEU A 69 -20.94 -15.91 15.32
CA LEU A 69 -20.01 -15.35 14.34
C LEU A 69 -19.03 -14.37 14.99
N SER A 70 -19.54 -13.45 15.80
CA SER A 70 -18.74 -12.48 16.55
C SER A 70 -17.83 -13.15 17.58
N TRP A 71 -18.34 -14.18 18.27
CA TRP A 71 -17.58 -14.93 19.28
C TRP A 71 -16.35 -15.61 18.66
N MET A 72 -16.54 -16.30 17.52
CA MET A 72 -15.44 -16.95 16.82
C MET A 72 -14.35 -15.96 16.41
N PHE A 73 -14.73 -14.80 15.87
CA PHE A 73 -13.76 -13.78 15.48
C PHE A 73 -12.96 -13.23 16.67
N ARG A 74 -13.58 -13.07 17.84
CA ARG A 74 -12.96 -12.44 19.03
C ARG A 74 -12.17 -13.40 19.90
N TYR A 75 -12.62 -14.63 20.04
CA TYR A 75 -12.14 -15.57 21.05
C TYR A 75 -11.52 -16.84 20.47
N SER A 76 -11.77 -17.15 19.19
CA SER A 76 -11.09 -18.28 18.55
C SER A 76 -9.63 -17.93 18.30
N LYS A 77 -8.74 -18.89 18.60
CA LYS A 77 -7.30 -18.78 18.30
C LYS A 77 -7.05 -19.07 16.82
N ILE A 78 -7.44 -18.13 15.95
CA ILE A 78 -7.19 -18.22 14.51
C ILE A 78 -5.82 -17.57 14.22
N PRO A 79 -4.93 -18.23 13.46
CA PRO A 79 -3.61 -17.69 13.12
C PRO A 79 -3.73 -16.65 11.99
N TRP A 80 -4.27 -15.46 12.30
CA TRP A 80 -4.59 -14.43 11.31
C TRP A 80 -3.39 -13.99 10.44
N ASP A 81 -2.21 -13.86 11.06
CA ASP A 81 -1.00 -13.47 10.35
C ASP A 81 -0.55 -14.56 9.35
N ASP A 82 -0.58 -15.82 9.76
CA ASP A 82 -0.24 -16.95 8.88
C ASP A 82 -1.29 -17.15 7.79
N LEU A 83 -2.55 -16.82 8.06
CA LEU A 83 -3.67 -16.97 7.12
C LEU A 83 -3.45 -16.17 5.84
N LEU A 84 -3.03 -14.90 5.95
CA LEU A 84 -2.75 -14.08 4.77
C LEU A 84 -1.60 -14.67 3.96
N VAL A 85 -0.50 -15.03 4.64
CA VAL A 85 0.70 -15.58 3.99
C VAL A 85 0.41 -16.89 3.27
N ALA A 86 -0.29 -17.80 3.94
CA ALA A 86 -0.70 -19.09 3.38
C ALA A 86 -1.67 -18.91 2.21
N SER A 87 -2.64 -17.98 2.32
CA SER A 87 -3.56 -17.63 1.23
C SER A 87 -2.81 -17.15 0.00
N VAL A 88 -1.85 -16.24 0.16
CA VAL A 88 -0.99 -15.77 -0.94
C VAL A 88 -0.23 -16.94 -1.55
N ARG A 89 0.37 -17.82 -0.75
CA ARG A 89 1.11 -19.00 -1.27
C ARG A 89 0.22 -19.95 -2.08
N VAL A 90 -0.98 -20.25 -1.60
CA VAL A 90 -1.95 -21.09 -2.32
C VAL A 90 -2.30 -20.47 -3.67
N ILE A 91 -2.60 -19.17 -3.69
CA ILE A 91 -2.91 -18.43 -4.91
C ILE A 91 -1.72 -18.44 -5.88
N LEU A 92 -0.51 -18.14 -5.41
CA LEU A 92 0.70 -18.12 -6.24
C LEU A 92 0.94 -19.49 -6.89
N ARG A 93 0.82 -20.58 -6.12
CA ARG A 93 0.98 -21.95 -6.63
C ARG A 93 -0.10 -22.29 -7.64
N HIS A 94 -1.36 -22.01 -7.34
CA HIS A 94 -2.51 -22.30 -8.21
C HIS A 94 -2.35 -21.66 -9.59
N TYR A 95 -1.87 -20.42 -9.64
CA TYR A 95 -1.67 -19.70 -10.89
C TYR A 95 -0.27 -19.84 -11.51
N GLY A 96 0.64 -20.60 -10.88
CA GLY A 96 2.03 -20.75 -11.33
C GLY A 96 2.80 -19.43 -11.36
N ILE A 97 2.52 -18.53 -10.41
CA ILE A 97 3.12 -17.20 -10.36
C ILE A 97 4.46 -17.28 -9.62
N THR A 98 5.53 -16.90 -10.31
CA THR A 98 6.90 -16.88 -9.79
C THR A 98 7.53 -15.48 -9.81
N SER A 99 6.82 -14.49 -10.35
CA SER A 99 7.32 -13.11 -10.39
C SER A 99 6.20 -12.07 -10.46
N GLY A 100 6.52 -10.84 -10.08
CA GLY A 100 5.61 -9.70 -10.15
C GLY A 100 6.26 -8.39 -9.70
N SER A 101 5.47 -7.32 -9.70
CA SER A 101 5.87 -6.00 -9.20
C SER A 101 5.15 -5.71 -7.89
N LEU A 102 5.82 -5.03 -6.97
CA LEU A 102 5.24 -4.64 -5.70
C LEU A 102 4.76 -3.19 -5.77
N VAL A 103 3.57 -2.93 -5.24
CA VAL A 103 2.98 -1.60 -5.16
C VAL A 103 2.68 -1.26 -3.72
N ILE A 104 3.11 -0.09 -3.29
CA ILE A 104 2.88 0.43 -1.94
C ILE A 104 2.03 1.69 -2.02
N ASP A 105 1.04 1.75 -1.15
CA ASP A 105 0.23 2.94 -0.93
C ASP A 105 -0.31 2.95 0.49
N ASP A 106 -0.91 4.06 0.89
CA ASP A 106 -1.65 4.15 2.12
C ASP A 106 -3.04 4.71 1.93
N THR A 107 -3.91 4.34 2.85
CA THR A 107 -5.29 4.77 2.83
C THR A 107 -5.79 5.07 4.22
N ASP A 108 -6.58 6.14 4.28
CA ASP A 108 -7.29 6.58 5.46
C ASP A 108 -8.69 5.99 5.48
N ASN A 109 -9.06 5.39 6.60
CA ASN A 109 -10.36 4.82 6.86
C ASN A 109 -11.06 5.60 7.97
N GLN A 110 -12.12 6.32 7.59
CA GLN A 110 -12.94 7.08 8.51
C GLN A 110 -13.68 6.15 9.49
N ARG A 111 -13.86 6.62 10.72
CA ARG A 111 -14.56 5.91 11.79
C ARG A 111 -15.56 6.84 12.47
N SER A 112 -16.54 6.24 13.14
CA SER A 112 -17.49 7.00 13.96
C SER A 112 -16.78 7.89 14.97
N LYS A 113 -17.36 9.07 15.26
CA LYS A 113 -16.86 9.96 16.31
C LYS A 113 -16.89 9.33 17.70
N SER A 114 -17.72 8.30 17.90
CA SER A 114 -17.84 7.54 19.15
C SER A 114 -16.87 6.35 19.25
N ALA A 115 -16.05 6.09 18.23
CA ALA A 115 -15.05 5.04 18.31
C ALA A 115 -13.99 5.41 19.36
N GLN A 116 -13.77 4.53 20.34
CA GLN A 116 -12.78 4.73 21.41
C GLN A 116 -11.82 3.55 21.60
N THR A 117 -12.24 2.34 21.20
CA THR A 117 -11.55 1.09 21.51
C THR A 117 -10.80 0.47 20.32
N LEU A 118 -10.89 1.09 19.14
CA LEU A 118 -10.16 0.62 17.96
C LEU A 118 -8.67 0.88 18.11
N ALA A 119 -7.84 -0.14 17.87
CA ALA A 119 -6.40 0.02 17.85
C ALA A 119 -5.97 1.02 16.77
N HIS A 120 -4.88 1.77 17.01
CA HIS A 120 -4.33 2.74 16.05
C HIS A 120 -5.31 3.83 15.59
N LEU A 121 -6.32 4.11 16.41
CA LEU A 121 -7.28 5.18 16.15
C LEU A 121 -6.64 6.54 16.46
N TYR A 122 -6.74 7.48 15.52
CA TYR A 122 -6.27 8.85 15.73
C TYR A 122 -7.09 9.85 14.90
N LYS A 123 -6.85 11.15 15.10
CA LYS A 123 -7.50 12.21 14.34
C LYS A 123 -6.87 12.35 12.95
N LEU A 124 -7.61 11.96 11.93
CA LEU A 124 -7.29 12.18 10.52
C LEU A 124 -7.73 13.58 10.12
N ARG A 125 -6.97 14.22 9.24
CA ARG A 125 -7.42 15.47 8.60
C ARG A 125 -8.39 15.11 7.50
N ASP A 126 -9.60 15.65 7.59
CA ASP A 126 -10.57 15.51 6.52
C ASP A 126 -10.23 16.52 5.41
N LYS A 127 -10.06 16.02 4.17
CA LYS A 127 -9.62 16.84 3.04
C LYS A 127 -10.74 17.75 2.55
N GLU A 128 -11.99 17.29 2.61
CA GLU A 128 -13.16 18.03 2.12
C GLU A 128 -13.55 19.17 3.06
N SER A 129 -13.77 18.89 4.34
CA SER A 129 -14.14 19.93 5.31
C SER A 129 -12.96 20.76 5.81
N GLY A 130 -11.73 20.30 5.60
CA GLY A 130 -10.53 20.85 6.23
C GLY A 130 -10.44 20.59 7.74
N GLY A 131 -11.42 19.89 8.31
CA GLY A 131 -11.53 19.54 9.73
C GLY A 131 -10.78 18.26 10.11
N TYR A 132 -11.20 17.67 11.23
CA TYR A 132 -10.65 16.39 11.70
C TYR A 132 -11.76 15.40 12.03
N ILE A 133 -11.50 14.14 11.69
CA ILE A 133 -12.36 13.01 11.96
C ILE A 133 -11.56 11.90 12.62
N TRP A 134 -12.25 11.03 13.36
CA TRP A 134 -11.61 9.83 13.88
C TRP A 134 -11.41 8.81 12.76
N GLY A 135 -10.25 8.16 12.74
CA GLY A 135 -10.00 7.09 11.78
C GLY A 135 -8.70 6.35 12.00
N GLN A 136 -8.43 5.43 11.09
CA GLN A 136 -7.22 4.60 11.06
C GLN A 136 -6.57 4.76 9.69
N SER A 137 -5.25 4.81 9.65
CA SER A 137 -4.51 4.74 8.39
C SER A 137 -3.87 3.37 8.25
N LEU A 138 -3.88 2.85 7.04
CA LEU A 138 -3.23 1.59 6.69
C LEU A 138 -2.22 1.83 5.58
N VAL A 139 -1.06 1.20 5.71
CA VAL A 139 -0.10 1.05 4.61
C VAL A 139 -0.31 -0.33 4.01
N PHE A 140 -0.46 -0.40 2.69
CA PHE A 140 -0.71 -1.62 1.92
C PHE A 140 0.51 -2.00 1.09
N LEU A 141 0.66 -3.30 0.90
CA LEU A 141 1.55 -3.91 -0.08
C LEU A 141 0.72 -4.82 -0.98
N VAL A 142 0.72 -4.52 -2.27
CA VAL A 142 0.02 -5.29 -3.31
C VAL A 142 1.04 -5.89 -4.26
N LEU A 143 0.89 -7.19 -4.53
CA LEU A 143 1.63 -7.87 -5.59
C LEU A 143 0.83 -7.80 -6.88
N VAL A 144 1.43 -7.20 -7.89
CA VAL A 144 0.91 -7.06 -9.24
C VAL A 144 1.59 -8.09 -10.14
N THR A 145 0.79 -8.95 -10.76
CA THR A 145 1.27 -10.02 -11.66
C THR A 145 0.52 -9.93 -12.99
N PRO A 146 0.99 -10.61 -14.05
CA PRO A 146 0.27 -10.66 -15.33
C PRO A 146 -1.14 -11.24 -15.21
N LYS A 147 -1.39 -12.15 -14.26
CA LYS A 147 -2.67 -12.85 -14.11
C LYS A 147 -3.61 -12.15 -13.13
N ILE A 148 -3.10 -11.78 -11.95
CA ILE A 148 -3.91 -11.26 -10.83
C ILE A 148 -3.15 -10.16 -10.05
N SER A 149 -3.89 -9.29 -9.37
CA SER A 149 -3.36 -8.44 -8.31
C SER A 149 -3.85 -8.97 -6.98
N ILE A 150 -2.96 -9.08 -5.99
CA ILE A 150 -3.35 -9.57 -4.66
C ILE A 150 -2.72 -8.72 -3.56
N PRO A 151 -3.46 -8.38 -2.49
CA PRO A 151 -2.85 -7.83 -1.29
C PRO A 151 -1.96 -8.89 -0.66
N VAL A 152 -0.71 -8.52 -0.35
CA VAL A 152 0.29 -9.43 0.23
C VAL A 152 0.79 -8.94 1.59
N GLY A 153 0.32 -7.77 2.04
CA GLY A 153 0.60 -7.28 3.38
C GLY A 153 -0.11 -5.96 3.64
N PHE A 154 -0.36 -5.69 4.92
CA PHE A 154 -0.79 -4.39 5.38
C PHE A 154 -0.34 -4.15 6.82
N THR A 155 -0.31 -2.89 7.25
CA THR A 155 -0.06 -2.53 8.64
C THR A 155 -0.76 -1.21 8.98
N PHE A 156 -1.19 -1.08 10.22
CA PHE A 156 -1.72 0.19 10.72
C PHE A 156 -0.60 1.19 10.97
N TYR A 157 -0.90 2.45 10.66
CA TYR A 157 -0.07 3.60 11.03
C TYR A 157 -0.76 4.38 12.15
N GLN A 158 0.05 4.83 13.11
CA GLN A 158 -0.36 5.75 14.15
C GLN A 158 0.74 6.79 14.38
N PRO A 159 0.43 8.10 14.40
CA PRO A 159 1.41 9.11 14.68
C PRO A 159 1.84 9.06 16.15
N ALA A 160 3.11 9.36 16.42
CA ALA A 160 3.59 9.50 17.79
C ALA A 160 2.81 10.61 18.53
N PRO A 161 2.28 10.37 19.75
CA PRO A 161 1.51 11.35 20.50
C PRO A 161 2.28 12.66 20.74
N GLU A 162 3.55 12.54 21.13
CA GLU A 162 4.47 13.66 21.38
C GLU A 162 4.72 14.49 20.12
N LEU A 163 4.93 13.83 18.98
CA LEU A 163 5.14 14.49 17.70
C LEU A 163 3.87 15.23 17.24
N SER A 164 2.71 14.63 17.48
CA SER A 164 1.42 15.24 17.20
C SER A 164 1.17 16.49 18.06
N ALA A 165 1.51 16.43 19.35
CA ALA A 165 1.44 17.58 20.25
C ALA A 165 2.40 18.70 19.80
N TRP A 166 3.63 18.33 19.45
CA TRP A 166 4.63 19.28 18.94
C TRP A 166 4.17 19.98 17.67
N TYR A 167 3.61 19.27 16.67
CA TYR A 167 3.09 19.90 15.46
C TYR A 167 1.97 20.91 15.73
N ARG A 168 1.12 20.67 16.72
CA ARG A 168 0.07 21.63 17.13
C ARG A 168 0.70 22.89 17.71
N GLN A 169 1.66 22.73 18.62
CA GLN A 169 2.37 23.84 19.22
C GLN A 169 3.16 24.64 18.18
N GLU A 170 3.90 23.97 17.30
CA GLU A 170 4.66 24.58 16.21
C GLU A 170 3.76 25.41 15.28
N LYS A 171 2.56 24.91 14.96
CA LYS A 171 1.58 25.65 14.16
C LYS A 171 1.10 26.91 14.88
N THR A 172 0.86 26.84 16.19
CA THR A 172 0.48 28.00 17.01
C THR A 172 1.60 29.04 17.08
N LEU A 173 2.83 28.61 17.35
CA LEU A 173 4.00 29.49 17.43
C LEU A 173 4.31 30.17 16.08
N LYS A 174 4.17 29.45 14.96
CA LYS A 174 4.26 30.02 13.61
C LYS A 174 3.23 31.12 13.38
N LYS A 175 1.98 30.92 13.80
CA LYS A 175 0.92 31.93 13.69
C LYS A 175 1.18 33.16 14.56
N GLN A 176 1.86 32.98 15.69
CA GLN A 176 2.28 34.05 16.59
C GLN A 176 3.55 34.77 16.12
N GLY A 177 4.13 34.38 14.98
CA GLY A 177 5.36 35.00 14.45
C GLY A 177 6.63 34.67 15.23
N VAL A 178 6.59 33.69 16.15
CA VAL A 178 7.75 33.30 16.97
C VAL A 178 8.87 32.79 16.05
N PRO A 179 10.11 33.31 16.12
CA PRO A 179 11.22 32.85 15.29
C PRO A 179 11.54 31.36 15.49
N THR A 180 11.94 30.65 14.42
CA THR A 180 12.21 29.21 14.45
C THR A 180 13.22 28.79 15.52
N GLN A 181 14.22 29.62 15.82
CA GLN A 181 15.25 29.37 16.85
C GLN A 181 14.69 29.33 18.28
N GLN A 182 13.56 30.00 18.53
CA GLN A 182 12.92 30.07 19.84
C GLN A 182 11.80 29.03 20.02
N ARG A 183 11.52 28.23 18.97
CA ARG A 183 10.50 27.18 19.03
C ARG A 183 11.10 25.89 19.61
N PRO A 184 10.31 25.08 20.33
CA PRO A 184 10.80 23.83 20.88
C PRO A 184 11.32 22.91 19.76
N PRO A 185 12.41 22.17 19.99
CA PRO A 185 12.95 21.25 18.99
C PRO A 185 11.94 20.14 18.69
N LYS A 186 12.00 19.62 17.46
CA LYS A 186 11.17 18.49 17.05
C LYS A 186 11.53 17.25 17.88
N PRO A 187 10.54 16.52 18.44
CA PRO A 187 10.79 15.27 19.15
C PRO A 187 11.56 14.26 18.28
N PRO A 188 12.45 13.45 18.88
CA PRO A 188 13.16 12.41 18.15
C PRO A 188 12.19 11.32 17.66
N PRO A 189 12.62 10.48 16.68
CA PRO A 189 11.83 9.34 16.25
C PRO A 189 11.55 8.36 17.40
N HIS A 190 10.31 7.87 17.49
CA HIS A 190 9.90 6.92 18.52
C HIS A 190 9.73 5.50 17.92
N PRO A 191 10.45 4.46 18.42
CA PRO A 191 10.43 3.12 17.83
C PRO A 191 9.04 2.46 17.71
N LEU A 192 8.16 2.70 18.70
CA LEU A 192 6.77 2.22 18.71
C LEU A 192 5.84 2.94 17.72
N TYR A 193 6.25 4.09 17.17
CA TYR A 193 5.45 4.90 16.24
C TYR A 193 6.25 5.17 14.95
N PRO A 194 6.56 4.10 14.18
CA PRO A 194 7.30 4.22 12.94
C PRO A 194 6.54 5.10 11.92
N THR A 195 7.30 5.77 11.05
CA THR A 195 6.71 6.48 9.92
C THR A 195 6.10 5.49 8.92
N LYS A 196 5.19 5.97 8.05
CA LYS A 196 4.63 5.16 6.95
C LYS A 196 5.73 4.54 6.07
N GLN A 197 6.82 5.27 5.79
CA GLN A 197 7.96 4.76 5.03
C GLN A 197 8.68 3.61 5.74
N GLN A 198 8.89 3.72 7.06
CA GLN A 198 9.50 2.65 7.86
C GLN A 198 8.59 1.42 7.92
N LEU A 199 7.28 1.62 8.07
CA LEU A 199 6.28 0.56 8.00
C LEU A 199 6.28 -0.15 6.65
N ALA A 200 6.36 0.60 5.55
CA ALA A 200 6.43 0.05 4.21
C ALA A 200 7.72 -0.77 3.99
N LEU A 201 8.87 -0.32 4.47
CA LEU A 201 10.11 -1.12 4.43
C LEU A 201 9.98 -2.42 5.23
N ARG A 202 9.35 -2.38 6.42
CA ARG A 202 9.08 -3.58 7.22
C ARG A 202 8.12 -4.54 6.50
N LEU A 203 7.12 -4.04 5.77
CA LEU A 203 6.24 -4.87 4.95
C LEU A 203 7.01 -5.55 3.81
N LEU A 204 7.87 -4.82 3.11
CA LEU A 204 8.73 -5.36 2.05
C LEU A 204 9.67 -6.45 2.58
N GLU A 205 10.29 -6.23 3.73
CA GLU A 205 11.18 -7.19 4.38
C GLU A 205 10.44 -8.48 4.77
N ARG A 206 9.27 -8.36 5.41
CA ARG A 206 8.41 -9.51 5.74
C ARG A 206 8.01 -10.28 4.49
N PHE A 207 7.58 -9.57 3.45
CA PHE A 207 7.19 -10.18 2.18
C PHE A 207 8.34 -11.00 1.57
N LYS A 208 9.54 -10.44 1.54
CA LYS A 208 10.74 -11.14 1.06
C LYS A 208 11.01 -12.42 1.86
N GLY A 209 10.91 -12.35 3.19
CA GLY A 209 11.10 -13.52 4.06
C GLY A 209 10.02 -14.59 3.87
N GLN A 210 8.78 -14.18 3.61
CA GLN A 210 7.63 -15.07 3.43
C GLN A 210 7.56 -15.70 2.03
N HIS A 211 8.11 -15.02 1.02
CA HIS A 211 8.07 -15.42 -0.39
C HIS A 211 9.44 -15.31 -1.08
N PRO A 212 10.50 -15.96 -0.58
CA PRO A 212 11.87 -15.77 -1.07
C PRO A 212 12.08 -16.24 -2.52
N GLY A 213 11.26 -17.18 -3.00
CA GLY A 213 11.32 -17.68 -4.37
C GLY A 213 10.62 -16.80 -5.41
N LEU A 214 9.95 -15.72 -4.99
CA LEU A 214 9.26 -14.83 -5.90
C LEU A 214 10.21 -13.73 -6.40
N ARG A 215 10.39 -13.63 -7.72
CA ARG A 215 11.20 -12.57 -8.32
C ARG A 215 10.40 -11.26 -8.39
N VAL A 216 10.91 -10.21 -7.77
CA VAL A 216 10.35 -8.85 -7.84
C VAL A 216 10.96 -8.10 -9.02
N HIS A 217 10.13 -7.56 -9.92
CA HIS A 217 10.58 -6.80 -11.10
C HIS A 217 10.85 -5.34 -10.78
N CYS A 218 9.94 -4.70 -10.04
CA CYS A 218 10.07 -3.33 -9.55
C CYS A 218 9.18 -3.10 -8.34
N ILE A 219 9.44 -2.00 -7.64
CA ILE A 219 8.63 -1.49 -6.54
C ILE A 219 8.12 -0.12 -6.96
N ALA A 220 6.80 0.06 -6.99
CA ALA A 220 6.16 1.35 -7.29
C ALA A 220 5.47 1.90 -6.04
N ALA A 221 5.58 3.20 -5.80
CA ALA A 221 4.99 3.86 -4.65
C ALA A 221 4.59 5.31 -4.98
N ASP A 222 3.74 5.90 -4.13
CA ASP A 222 3.33 7.30 -4.26
C ASP A 222 4.46 8.29 -3.87
N ALA A 223 4.16 9.60 -3.92
CA ALA A 223 5.12 10.64 -3.57
C ALA A 223 5.60 10.61 -2.11
N LEU A 224 4.81 10.07 -1.17
CA LEU A 224 5.18 9.98 0.24
C LEU A 224 6.41 9.09 0.45
N TYR A 225 6.55 8.05 -0.38
CA TYR A 225 7.64 7.09 -0.31
C TYR A 225 8.88 7.53 -1.10
N GLY A 226 8.87 8.70 -1.75
CA GLY A 226 9.99 9.24 -2.54
C GLY A 226 11.19 9.74 -1.73
N THR A 227 11.39 9.27 -0.50
CA THR A 227 12.52 9.67 0.36
C THR A 227 13.73 8.78 0.13
N THR A 228 14.95 9.32 0.26
CA THR A 228 16.21 8.57 0.12
C THR A 228 16.23 7.28 0.94
N PRO A 229 15.91 7.27 2.26
CA PRO A 229 15.98 6.05 3.05
C PRO A 229 15.03 4.96 2.56
N PHE A 230 13.85 5.34 2.08
CA PHE A 230 12.90 4.39 1.52
C PHE A 230 13.38 3.86 0.16
N VAL A 231 13.72 4.76 -0.77
CA VAL A 231 14.09 4.37 -2.14
C VAL A 231 15.31 3.46 -2.14
N ASP A 232 16.35 3.82 -1.39
CA ASP A 232 17.57 3.02 -1.34
C ASP A 232 17.38 1.74 -0.50
N GLY A 233 16.64 1.82 0.62
CA GLY A 233 16.33 0.66 1.44
C GLY A 233 15.50 -0.39 0.71
N ALA A 234 14.45 0.02 0.00
CA ALA A 234 13.58 -0.86 -0.77
C ALA A 234 14.34 -1.48 -1.95
N SER A 235 15.19 -0.72 -2.63
CA SER A 235 16.02 -1.24 -3.71
C SER A 235 17.00 -2.30 -3.20
N ALA A 236 17.71 -2.00 -2.10
CA ALA A 236 18.67 -2.92 -1.49
C ALA A 236 18.02 -4.21 -0.99
N LEU A 237 16.80 -4.15 -0.42
CA LEU A 237 16.07 -5.33 0.04
C LEU A 237 15.91 -6.38 -1.06
N PHE A 238 15.78 -5.98 -2.33
CA PHE A 238 15.60 -6.90 -3.46
C PHE A 238 16.80 -6.88 -4.42
N GLY A 239 18.01 -6.68 -3.90
CA GLY A 239 19.24 -6.84 -4.68
C GLY A 239 19.44 -5.75 -5.73
N GLY A 240 19.02 -4.52 -5.46
CA GLY A 240 19.14 -3.40 -6.38
C GLY A 240 17.95 -3.24 -7.33
N VAL A 241 16.78 -3.80 -6.98
CA VAL A 241 15.59 -3.69 -7.81
C VAL A 241 15.21 -2.22 -8.04
N GLN A 242 14.59 -1.94 -9.19
CA GLN A 242 14.09 -0.63 -9.52
C GLN A 242 12.98 -0.20 -8.57
N VAL A 243 13.13 0.98 -7.97
CA VAL A 243 12.12 1.62 -7.12
C VAL A 243 11.68 2.90 -7.81
N ILE A 244 10.37 3.01 -8.04
CA ILE A 244 9.75 4.12 -8.77
C ILE A 244 8.80 4.84 -7.83
N SER A 245 9.03 6.13 -7.63
CA SER A 245 8.20 7.01 -6.81
C SER A 245 7.86 8.29 -7.58
N GLN A 246 6.81 8.99 -7.16
CA GLN A 246 6.54 10.33 -7.68
C GLN A 246 7.46 11.37 -7.02
N ALA A 247 7.95 12.32 -7.80
CA ALA A 247 8.67 13.50 -7.36
C ALA A 247 7.78 14.75 -7.51
N ARG A 248 8.02 15.75 -6.66
CA ARG A 248 7.29 17.02 -6.72
C ARG A 248 7.87 17.93 -7.79
N SER A 249 7.04 18.80 -8.34
CA SER A 249 7.44 19.82 -9.33
C SER A 249 8.56 20.72 -8.84
N ASN A 250 8.56 21.05 -7.54
CA ASN A 250 9.56 21.87 -6.86
C ASN A 250 10.74 21.08 -6.31
N GLN A 251 10.91 19.81 -6.69
CA GLN A 251 12.08 19.04 -6.28
C GLN A 251 13.33 19.66 -6.92
N ASN A 252 14.29 20.05 -6.08
CA ASN A 252 15.57 20.58 -6.54
C ASN A 252 16.41 19.49 -7.20
N VAL A 253 16.86 19.77 -8.42
CA VAL A 253 17.81 18.99 -9.18
C VAL A 253 18.99 19.85 -9.60
N ARG A 254 20.15 19.21 -9.73
CA ARG A 254 21.38 19.85 -10.18
C ARG A 254 21.75 19.36 -11.57
N LEU A 255 21.97 20.33 -12.45
CA LEU A 255 22.61 20.15 -13.74
C LEU A 255 23.88 21.01 -13.73
N HIS A 256 25.04 20.36 -13.88
CA HIS A 256 26.35 20.99 -13.69
C HIS A 256 26.48 21.67 -12.31
N GLN A 257 26.53 23.01 -12.27
CA GLN A 257 26.70 23.81 -11.04
C GLN A 257 25.42 24.56 -10.62
N ARG A 258 24.31 24.40 -11.35
CA ARG A 258 23.06 25.12 -11.06
C ARG A 258 22.02 24.18 -10.48
N ASP A 259 21.41 24.61 -9.39
CA ASP A 259 20.22 23.99 -8.81
C ASP A 259 18.98 24.67 -9.39
N GLN A 260 18.01 23.87 -9.81
CA GLN A 260 16.73 24.34 -10.32
C GLN A 260 15.62 23.35 -9.99
N HIS A 261 14.36 23.78 -10.06
CA HIS A 261 13.23 22.87 -9.87
C HIS A 261 13.04 21.96 -11.09
N LEU A 262 12.45 20.77 -10.85
CA LEU A 262 12.07 19.86 -11.93
C LEU A 262 11.17 20.52 -12.97
N ALA A 263 10.20 21.32 -12.53
CA ALA A 263 9.29 22.02 -13.43
C ALA A 263 10.03 22.94 -14.41
N ASP A 264 10.97 23.73 -13.91
CA ASP A 264 11.74 24.67 -14.73
C ASP A 264 12.64 23.93 -15.74
N TYR A 265 13.24 22.82 -15.30
CA TYR A 265 14.03 21.96 -16.19
C TYR A 265 13.19 21.39 -17.33
N PHE A 266 12.01 20.83 -17.04
CA PHE A 266 11.18 20.19 -18.06
C PHE A 266 10.34 21.19 -18.88
N ALA A 267 10.15 22.42 -18.41
CA ALA A 267 9.60 23.51 -19.22
C ALA A 267 10.49 23.84 -20.44
N THR A 268 11.81 23.71 -20.28
CA THR A 268 12.78 23.93 -21.37
C THR A 268 13.10 22.66 -22.18
N HIS A 269 12.58 21.50 -21.76
CA HIS A 269 12.81 20.20 -22.39
C HIS A 269 11.49 19.46 -22.57
N PRO A 270 10.64 19.88 -23.53
CA PRO A 270 9.32 19.29 -23.71
C PRO A 270 9.39 17.80 -24.04
N GLY A 271 8.37 17.07 -23.60
CA GLY A 271 8.18 15.67 -23.91
C GLY A 271 7.87 15.42 -25.38
N THR A 272 8.09 14.18 -25.78
CA THR A 272 7.65 13.65 -27.08
C THR A 272 6.48 12.69 -26.85
N PRO A 273 5.53 12.59 -27.78
CA PRO A 273 4.46 11.60 -27.67
C PRO A 273 5.04 10.19 -27.68
N GLN A 274 4.55 9.36 -26.77
CA GLN A 274 4.92 7.95 -26.63
C GLN A 274 3.65 7.15 -26.37
N THR A 275 3.53 5.98 -26.99
CA THR A 275 2.44 5.05 -26.71
C THR A 275 2.82 4.19 -25.52
N ILE A 276 1.96 4.16 -24.51
CA ILE A 276 2.08 3.26 -23.36
C ILE A 276 0.88 2.33 -23.32
N ARG A 277 1.10 1.13 -22.80
CA ARG A 277 0.04 0.16 -22.55
C ARG A 277 -0.27 0.15 -21.06
N ILE A 278 -1.49 0.53 -20.72
CA ILE A 278 -1.99 0.45 -19.35
C ILE A 278 -2.52 -0.97 -19.12
N ARG A 279 -2.47 -1.43 -17.86
CA ARG A 279 -3.04 -2.73 -17.51
C ARG A 279 -4.54 -2.75 -17.85
N GLY A 280 -4.97 -3.80 -18.54
CA GLY A 280 -6.28 -3.90 -19.18
C GLY A 280 -6.17 -3.99 -20.69
N GLY A 281 -5.05 -3.54 -21.26
CA GLY A 281 -4.76 -3.65 -22.69
C GLY A 281 -4.82 -2.31 -23.42
N ASP A 282 -5.45 -1.31 -22.81
CA ASP A 282 -5.64 0.03 -23.36
C ASP A 282 -4.29 0.71 -23.66
N GLU A 283 -4.17 1.16 -24.89
CA GLU A 283 -3.07 2.02 -25.32
C GLU A 283 -3.45 3.48 -25.11
N ARG A 284 -2.52 4.25 -24.53
CA ARG A 284 -2.67 5.70 -24.33
C ARG A 284 -1.42 6.40 -24.86
N VAL A 285 -1.64 7.53 -25.51
CA VAL A 285 -0.55 8.43 -25.87
C VAL A 285 -0.25 9.32 -24.68
N VAL A 286 1.02 9.40 -24.29
CA VAL A 286 1.50 10.24 -23.21
C VAL A 286 2.69 11.06 -23.69
N MET A 287 2.77 12.30 -23.23
CA MET A 287 3.94 13.15 -23.46
C MET A 287 5.00 12.79 -22.43
N VAL A 288 6.15 12.31 -22.91
CA VAL A 288 7.22 11.81 -22.04
C VAL A 288 8.55 12.47 -22.37
N ARG A 289 9.23 12.94 -21.33
CA ARG A 289 10.66 13.30 -21.35
C ARG A 289 11.34 12.65 -20.18
N SER A 290 12.63 12.37 -20.29
CA SER A 290 13.39 11.87 -19.16
C SER A 290 14.82 12.37 -19.14
N ALA A 291 15.43 12.38 -17.97
CA ALA A 291 16.81 12.81 -17.75
C ALA A 291 17.39 12.13 -16.50
N ARG A 292 18.70 11.91 -16.51
CA ARG A 292 19.45 11.42 -15.34
C ARG A 292 20.01 12.63 -14.60
N LEU A 293 19.37 13.01 -13.51
CA LEU A 293 19.63 14.26 -12.81
C LEU A 293 20.09 13.99 -11.38
N TYR A 294 20.97 14.84 -10.86
CA TYR A 294 21.34 14.79 -9.45
C TYR A 294 20.22 15.40 -8.61
N VAL A 295 19.59 14.60 -7.75
CA VAL A 295 18.50 15.06 -6.88
C VAL A 295 19.10 15.56 -5.57
N CYS A 296 19.01 16.86 -5.32
CA CYS A 296 19.76 17.51 -4.23
C CYS A 296 19.42 16.92 -2.85
N SER A 297 18.14 16.61 -2.59
CA SER A 297 17.70 15.98 -1.34
C SER A 297 18.16 14.52 -1.19
N HIS A 298 18.41 13.81 -2.30
CA HIS A 298 18.92 12.44 -2.27
C HIS A 298 20.44 12.38 -2.28
N LYS A 299 21.11 13.49 -2.62
CA LYS A 299 22.56 13.57 -2.76
C LYS A 299 23.12 12.50 -3.73
N THR A 300 22.34 12.15 -4.75
CA THR A 300 22.74 11.18 -5.77
C THR A 300 21.96 11.40 -7.07
N LYS A 301 22.43 10.80 -8.16
CA LYS A 301 21.72 10.79 -9.45
C LYS A 301 20.51 9.85 -9.39
N ARG A 302 19.39 10.30 -9.95
CA ARG A 302 18.18 9.50 -10.17
C ARG A 302 17.73 9.62 -11.61
N PHE A 303 16.96 8.63 -12.07
CA PHE A 303 16.32 8.73 -13.37
C PHE A 303 14.99 9.45 -13.18
N ILE A 304 14.89 10.69 -13.67
CA ILE A 304 13.68 11.48 -13.62
C ILE A 304 12.94 11.36 -14.94
N VAL A 305 11.63 11.09 -14.87
CA VAL A 305 10.73 11.06 -16.02
C VAL A 305 9.63 12.08 -15.81
N ALA A 306 9.46 13.02 -16.72
CA ALA A 306 8.28 13.86 -16.81
C ALA A 306 7.26 13.14 -17.71
N ILE A 307 6.05 12.92 -17.19
CA ILE A 307 4.94 12.29 -17.89
C ILE A 307 3.71 13.19 -17.79
N LYS A 308 2.99 13.34 -18.90
CA LYS A 308 1.74 14.09 -18.97
C LYS A 308 0.79 13.37 -19.90
N TYR A 309 -0.41 13.04 -19.40
CA TYR A 309 -1.48 12.50 -20.23
C TYR A 309 -2.10 13.60 -21.10
N GLU A 310 -2.81 13.24 -22.17
CA GLU A 310 -3.36 14.20 -23.13
C GLU A 310 -4.35 15.18 -22.48
N GLU A 311 -5.12 14.68 -21.51
CA GLU A 311 -6.07 15.44 -20.70
C GLU A 311 -5.41 16.30 -19.59
N GLU A 312 -4.10 16.20 -19.39
CA GLU A 312 -3.39 16.91 -18.32
C GLU A 312 -2.68 18.17 -18.84
N GLU A 313 -2.87 19.28 -18.11
CA GLU A 313 -2.18 20.54 -18.40
C GLU A 313 -0.71 20.53 -17.96
N THR A 314 -0.39 19.79 -16.89
CA THR A 314 0.91 19.83 -16.22
C THR A 314 1.57 18.47 -16.13
N TYR A 315 2.91 18.44 -16.21
CA TYR A 315 3.68 17.21 -16.02
C TYR A 315 3.62 16.70 -14.58
N ARG A 316 3.46 15.39 -14.44
CA ARG A 316 3.85 14.63 -13.26
C ARG A 316 5.31 14.20 -13.41
N TYR A 317 6.03 14.14 -12.30
CA TYR A 317 7.43 13.73 -12.29
C TYR A 317 7.57 12.40 -11.56
N LEU A 318 8.24 11.44 -12.19
CA LEU A 318 8.63 10.17 -11.62
C LEU A 318 10.12 10.20 -11.33
N MET A 319 10.52 9.50 -10.29
CA MET A 319 11.90 9.30 -9.89
C MET A 319 12.14 7.81 -9.72
N ALA A 320 13.16 7.31 -10.41
CA ALA A 320 13.58 5.92 -10.35
C ALA A 320 15.01 5.77 -9.82
N SER A 321 15.27 4.68 -9.08
CA SER A 321 16.54 4.43 -8.40
C SER A 321 17.66 3.95 -9.34
N ASP A 322 17.34 3.07 -10.28
CA ASP A 322 18.24 2.48 -11.27
C ASP A 322 18.25 3.29 -12.57
N LEU A 323 19.44 3.72 -12.97
CA LEU A 323 19.70 4.56 -14.13
C LEU A 323 19.78 3.77 -15.45
N THR A 324 19.83 2.44 -15.40
CA THR A 324 20.02 1.55 -16.56
C THR A 324 18.72 1.25 -17.31
N TRP A 325 17.58 1.41 -16.64
CA TRP A 325 16.25 1.19 -17.23
C TRP A 325 16.01 2.09 -18.44
N ARG A 326 15.07 1.71 -19.32
CA ARG A 326 14.58 2.63 -20.35
C ARG A 326 13.46 3.48 -19.78
N THR A 327 13.27 4.66 -20.36
CA THR A 327 12.20 5.58 -19.97
C THR A 327 10.82 4.92 -19.97
N LEU A 328 10.49 4.16 -21.01
CA LEU A 328 9.19 3.49 -21.12
C LEU A 328 9.02 2.36 -20.10
N ASP A 329 10.09 1.67 -19.71
CA ASP A 329 10.02 0.63 -18.67
C ASP A 329 9.64 1.27 -17.31
N ILE A 330 10.17 2.46 -17.01
CA ILE A 330 9.81 3.22 -15.79
C ILE A 330 8.35 3.68 -15.85
N VAL A 331 7.90 4.20 -16.99
CA VAL A 331 6.51 4.64 -17.16
C VAL A 331 5.54 3.47 -17.01
N GLN A 332 5.82 2.33 -17.65
CA GLN A 332 5.01 1.12 -17.51
C GLN A 332 5.03 0.60 -16.06
N GLY A 333 6.19 0.54 -15.42
CA GLY A 333 6.30 0.12 -14.02
C GLY A 333 5.50 1.03 -13.07
N HIS A 334 5.53 2.34 -13.26
CA HIS A 334 4.73 3.29 -12.48
C HIS A 334 3.23 3.16 -12.74
N SER A 335 2.80 2.83 -13.97
CA SER A 335 1.38 2.66 -14.29
C SER A 335 0.69 1.59 -13.42
N LEU A 336 1.46 0.61 -12.95
CA LEU A 336 0.96 -0.43 -12.05
C LEU A 336 0.54 0.12 -10.68
N ARG A 337 1.05 1.29 -10.29
CA ARG A 337 0.71 1.92 -9.01
C ARG A 337 -0.79 2.13 -8.87
N TRP A 338 -1.51 2.47 -9.95
CA TRP A 338 -2.95 2.72 -9.91
C TRP A 338 -3.78 1.54 -9.38
N LEU A 339 -3.26 0.30 -9.49
CA LEU A 339 -3.99 -0.89 -9.09
C LEU A 339 -4.21 -1.01 -7.59
N VAL A 340 -3.35 -0.39 -6.77
CA VAL A 340 -3.57 -0.33 -5.33
C VAL A 340 -4.74 0.61 -5.00
N GLU A 341 -4.95 1.67 -5.77
CA GLU A 341 -6.07 2.60 -5.58
C GLU A 341 -7.39 1.90 -5.91
N VAL A 342 -7.43 1.14 -7.01
CA VAL A 342 -8.59 0.31 -7.37
C VAL A 342 -8.90 -0.69 -6.26
N PHE A 343 -7.88 -1.40 -5.76
CA PHE A 343 -8.06 -2.32 -4.62
C PHE A 343 -8.60 -1.61 -3.37
N VAL A 344 -8.07 -0.43 -3.04
CA VAL A 344 -8.53 0.36 -1.88
C VAL A 344 -9.97 0.83 -2.07
N GLN A 345 -10.37 1.22 -3.28
CA GLN A 345 -11.76 1.59 -3.60
C GLN A 345 -12.70 0.41 -3.42
N ASP A 346 -12.37 -0.74 -4.02
CA ASP A 346 -13.16 -1.97 -3.89
C ASP A 346 -13.27 -2.41 -2.42
N TRP A 347 -12.16 -2.38 -1.69
CA TRP A 347 -12.12 -2.75 -0.29
C TRP A 347 -12.96 -1.83 0.61
N LYS A 348 -13.03 -0.54 0.29
CA LYS A 348 -13.86 0.44 1.03
C LYS A 348 -15.33 0.40 0.63
N GLY A 349 -15.65 -0.08 -0.56
CA GLY A 349 -17.01 -0.16 -1.09
C GLY A 349 -17.85 -1.30 -0.48
N HIS A 350 -17.25 -2.19 0.31
CA HIS A 350 -17.85 -3.41 0.88
C HIS A 350 -17.67 -3.47 2.40
#